data_AF-X0UB02-F1
#
_entry.id   AF-X0UB02-F1
#
_cell.length_a   1.000
_cell.length_b   1.000
_cell.length_c   1.000
_cell.angle_alpha   90.00
_cell.angle_beta   90.00
_cell.angle_gamma   90.00
#
_symmetry.space_group_name_H-M   'P 1'
#
loop_
_entity.id
_entity.type
_entity.pdbx_description
1 polymer ?
#
loop_
_entity_poly.entity_id
_entity_poly.type
_entity_poly.pdbx_seq_one_letter_code
_entity_poly.pdbx_strand_id
1 'polypeptide(L)'
;MSIEVLIEKWFNKKISLERIEKYYQQLSIKKRKVSEDINLENIRVSCVQRQIRLVKSIEEYMDMLCGFIGQAAKNNSHLIIFPEYNFFDLFGLIPGFHCLNQILNKKAIKTKDEEKDREEESHLKGNNHFLTTIFKGVARPVEAGIRRIFSLLAREYGIYIYTGSYILKEKEEIYS
;
A
#
# COMPACT_ATOMS: atom_id res chain seq x y z
N MET A 1 1.75 -19.56 -19.20
CA MET A 1 2.11 -18.43 -18.32
C MET A 1 1.06 -18.37 -17.22
N SER A 2 1.43 -18.47 -15.94
CA SER A 2 0.45 -18.45 -14.84
C SER A 2 -0.16 -17.05 -14.67
N ILE A 3 -1.36 -16.97 -14.10
CA ILE A 3 -2.02 -15.69 -13.82
C ILE A 3 -1.20 -14.83 -12.83
N GLU A 4 -0.49 -15.47 -11.90
CA GLU A 4 0.49 -14.83 -11.02
C GLU A 4 1.56 -14.06 -11.80
N VAL A 5 2.21 -14.70 -12.77
CA VAL A 5 3.26 -14.09 -13.60
C VAL A 5 2.70 -12.95 -14.45
N LEU A 6 1.45 -13.05 -14.90
CA LEU A 6 0.78 -11.97 -15.64
C LEU A 6 0.53 -10.76 -14.73
N ILE A 7 0.05 -10.98 -13.51
CA ILE A 7 -0.16 -9.92 -12.50
C ILE A 7 1.18 -9.27 -12.14
N GLU A 8 2.22 -10.06 -11.90
CA GLU A 8 3.55 -9.56 -11.58
C GLU A 8 4.12 -8.69 -12.71
N LYS A 9 4.05 -9.14 -13.96
CA LYS A 9 4.48 -8.34 -15.13
C LYS A 9 3.67 -7.06 -15.27
N TRP A 10 2.37 -7.12 -15.04
CA TRP A 10 1.49 -5.95 -15.08
C TRP A 10 1.88 -4.93 -14.00
N PHE A 11 2.07 -5.39 -12.76
CA PHE A 11 2.46 -4.53 -11.65
C PHE A 11 3.86 -3.95 -11.81
N ASN A 12 4.83 -4.72 -12.30
CA ASN A 12 6.16 -4.21 -12.66
C ASN A 12 6.09 -3.05 -13.65
N LYS A 13 5.13 -3.08 -14.59
CA LYS A 13 4.90 -1.96 -15.51
C LYS A 13 4.18 -0.78 -14.84
N LYS A 14 3.19 -1.04 -13.98
CA LYS A 14 2.37 0.01 -13.36
C LYS A 14 3.07 0.74 -12.22
N ILE A 15 3.94 0.04 -11.50
CA ILE A 15 4.71 0.50 -10.33
C ILE A 15 6.22 0.42 -10.64
N SER A 16 6.62 0.71 -11.88
CA SER A 16 8.04 0.67 -12.23
C SER A 16 8.81 1.74 -11.45
N LEU A 17 10.06 1.41 -11.07
CA LEU A 17 10.93 2.35 -10.36
C LEU A 17 11.18 3.62 -11.20
N GLU A 18 11.33 3.46 -12.51
CA GLU A 18 11.46 4.59 -13.45
C GLU A 18 10.27 5.55 -13.37
N ARG A 19 9.06 5.01 -13.29
CA ARG A 19 7.83 5.82 -13.21
C ARG A 19 7.71 6.53 -11.87
N ILE A 20 8.03 5.82 -10.78
CA ILE A 20 8.11 6.39 -9.43
C ILE A 20 9.12 7.55 -9.41
N GLU A 21 10.33 7.33 -9.92
CA GLU A 21 11.37 8.35 -9.92
C GLU A 21 11.04 9.54 -10.80
N LYS A 22 10.54 9.29 -12.02
CA LYS A 22 10.10 10.35 -12.92
C LYS A 22 9.03 11.22 -12.27
N TYR A 23 8.03 10.61 -11.65
CA TYR A 23 6.97 11.37 -10.99
C TYR A 23 7.47 12.10 -9.75
N TYR A 24 8.33 11.46 -8.96
CA TYR A 24 8.98 12.09 -7.81
C TYR A 24 9.74 13.38 -8.19
N GLN A 25 10.44 13.41 -9.32
CA GLN A 25 11.12 14.63 -9.79
C GLN A 25 10.15 15.77 -10.17
N GLN A 26 8.88 15.45 -10.44
CA GLN A 26 7.84 16.43 -10.74
C GLN A 26 7.13 16.94 -9.49
N LEU A 27 7.32 16.29 -8.33
CA LEU A 27 6.71 16.70 -7.09
C LEU A 27 7.40 17.97 -6.55
N SER A 28 6.61 19.03 -6.38
CA SER A 28 7.07 20.28 -5.76
C SER A 28 7.13 20.15 -4.23
N ILE A 29 8.04 19.33 -3.71
CA ILE A 29 8.26 19.16 -2.28
C ILE A 29 9.32 20.15 -1.82
N LYS A 30 8.98 20.99 -0.83
CA LYS A 30 9.98 21.83 -0.15
C LYS A 30 10.89 20.92 0.66
N LYS A 31 12.09 20.67 0.14
CA LYS A 31 13.11 19.83 0.79
C LYS A 31 13.37 20.30 2.22
N ARG A 32 13.37 19.36 3.16
CA ARG A 32 13.71 19.58 4.56
C ARG A 32 14.87 18.68 4.95
N LYS A 33 15.72 19.17 5.84
CA LYS A 33 16.71 18.32 6.51
C LYS A 33 16.03 17.63 7.68
N VAL A 34 16.40 16.38 7.94
CA VAL A 34 16.13 15.76 9.24
C VAL A 34 16.78 16.64 10.30
N SER A 35 16.04 16.98 11.36
CA SER A 35 16.61 17.77 12.46
C SER A 35 17.81 17.02 13.03
N GLU A 36 18.97 17.67 13.09
CA GLU A 36 20.18 17.10 13.71
C GLU A 36 20.06 17.15 15.25
N ASP A 37 19.31 18.13 15.78
CA ASP A 37 19.01 18.29 17.20
C ASP A 37 17.59 17.80 17.53
N ILE A 38 17.37 16.49 17.47
CA ILE A 38 16.13 15.89 17.99
C ILE A 38 16.25 15.78 19.51
N ASN A 39 15.40 16.50 20.24
CA ASN A 39 15.25 16.25 21.68
C ASN A 39 14.59 14.88 21.88
N LEU A 40 15.38 13.90 22.33
CA LEU A 40 14.92 12.53 22.56
C LEU A 40 13.83 12.43 23.65
N GLU A 41 13.75 13.41 24.54
CA GLU A 41 12.69 13.51 25.56
C GLU A 41 11.38 14.10 25.01
N ASN A 42 11.40 14.68 23.80
CA ASN A 42 10.24 15.33 23.19
C ASN A 42 10.09 14.98 21.70
N ILE A 43 9.70 13.72 21.45
CA ILE A 43 9.46 13.22 20.10
C ILE A 43 7.99 13.39 19.73
N ARG A 44 7.71 14.36 18.85
CA ARG A 44 6.40 14.47 18.20
C ARG A 44 6.19 13.39 17.13
N VAL A 45 5.09 12.65 17.25
CA VAL A 45 4.67 11.59 16.33
C VAL A 45 3.31 11.93 15.71
N SER A 46 3.16 11.69 14.40
CA SER A 46 1.87 11.73 13.69
C SER A 46 1.42 10.32 13.32
N CYS A 47 0.17 9.98 13.63
CA CYS A 47 -0.41 8.67 13.26
C CYS A 47 -1.46 8.87 12.16
N VAL A 48 -1.37 8.09 11.09
CA VAL A 48 -2.31 8.15 9.96
C VAL A 48 -3.43 7.15 10.19
N GLN A 49 -4.66 7.65 10.29
CA GLN A 49 -5.87 6.85 10.18
C GLN A 49 -6.58 7.20 8.88
N ARG A 50 -6.91 6.19 8.07
CA ARG A 50 -7.57 6.38 6.78
C ARG A 50 -8.37 5.15 6.38
N GLN A 51 -9.28 5.35 5.44
CA GLN A 51 -9.94 4.25 4.72
C GLN A 51 -9.11 3.87 3.49
N ILE A 52 -9.18 2.59 3.10
CA ILE A 52 -8.59 2.11 1.84
C ILE A 52 -9.32 2.78 0.67
N ARG A 53 -8.56 3.36 -0.25
CA ARG A 53 -9.06 4.03 -1.46
C ARG A 53 -8.30 3.46 -2.65
N LEU A 54 -8.99 2.72 -3.50
CA LEU A 54 -8.40 2.15 -4.70
C LEU A 54 -7.89 3.26 -5.63
N VAL A 55 -6.58 3.33 -5.83
CA VAL A 55 -5.94 4.30 -6.72
C VAL A 55 -5.89 3.79 -8.15
N LYS A 56 -5.93 4.71 -9.12
CA LYS A 56 -5.88 4.39 -10.55
C LYS A 56 -4.45 4.38 -11.09
N SER A 57 -3.52 4.97 -10.35
CA SER A 57 -2.11 5.04 -10.74
C SER A 57 -1.17 5.11 -9.53
N ILE A 58 0.12 4.87 -9.75
CA ILE A 58 1.12 4.98 -8.69
C ILE A 58 1.33 6.44 -8.27
N GLU A 59 1.13 7.38 -9.19
CA GLU A 59 1.17 8.81 -8.95
C GLU A 59 0.08 9.24 -7.94
N GLU A 60 -1.16 8.77 -8.13
CA GLU A 60 -2.26 9.06 -7.19
C GLU A 60 -1.98 8.49 -5.79
N TYR A 61 -1.33 7.32 -5.70
CA TYR A 61 -0.87 6.78 -4.43
C TYR A 61 0.22 7.65 -3.80
N MET A 62 1.19 8.11 -4.59
CA MET A 62 2.25 9.02 -4.12
C MET A 62 1.67 10.37 -3.65
N ASP A 63 0.71 10.94 -4.37
CA ASP A 63 0.02 12.17 -3.98
C ASP A 63 -0.68 12.04 -2.62
N MET A 64 -1.38 10.91 -2.42
CA MET A 64 -2.01 10.60 -1.15
C MET A 64 -0.98 10.55 -0.01
N LEU A 65 0.16 9.86 -0.21
CA LEU A 65 1.23 9.79 0.78
C LEU A 65 1.85 11.17 1.06
N CYS A 66 2.11 11.96 0.02
CA CYS A 66 2.59 13.34 0.13
C CYS A 66 1.64 14.22 0.95
N GLY A 67 0.33 14.02 0.82
CA GLY A 67 -0.67 14.71 1.64
C GLY A 67 -0.48 14.44 3.14
N PHE A 68 -0.38 13.16 3.53
CA PHE A 68 -0.18 12.77 4.93
C PHE A 68 1.19 13.20 5.48
N ILE A 69 2.26 12.91 4.75
CA ILE A 69 3.64 13.21 5.17
C ILE A 69 3.86 14.73 5.21
N GLY A 70 3.33 15.45 4.22
CA GLY A 70 3.37 16.91 4.19
C GLY A 70 2.65 17.55 5.37
N GLN A 71 1.52 16.98 5.81
CA GLN A 71 0.84 17.46 7.01
C GLN A 71 1.64 17.17 8.29
N ALA A 72 2.20 15.97 8.42
CA ALA A 72 3.06 15.63 9.56
C ALA A 72 4.31 16.53 9.64
N ALA A 73 4.92 16.80 8.49
CA ALA A 73 6.04 17.73 8.38
C ALA A 73 5.63 19.16 8.76
N LYS A 74 4.49 19.68 8.27
CA LYS A 74 3.96 21.00 8.69
C LYS A 74 3.73 21.09 10.20
N ASN A 75 3.36 19.97 10.83
CA ASN A 75 3.16 19.88 12.28
C ASN A 75 4.46 19.69 13.09
N ASN A 76 5.63 19.76 12.43
CA ASN A 76 6.96 19.49 13.01
C ASN A 76 7.06 18.13 13.69
N SER A 77 6.44 17.10 13.08
CA SER A 77 6.60 15.72 13.56
C SER A 77 7.96 15.18 13.17
N HIS A 78 8.56 14.39 14.06
CA HIS A 78 9.81 13.68 13.79
C HIS A 78 9.55 12.33 13.13
N LEU A 79 8.40 11.72 13.44
CA LEU A 79 7.97 10.41 12.95
C LEU A 79 6.52 10.49 12.47
N ILE A 80 6.23 9.83 11.34
CA ILE A 80 4.88 9.52 10.91
C ILE A 80 4.68 8.01 10.83
N ILE A 81 3.55 7.52 11.34
CA ILE A 81 3.19 6.11 11.40
C ILE A 81 1.97 5.86 10.50
N PHE A 82 2.13 4.97 9.53
CA PHE A 82 1.07 4.51 8.64
C PHE A 82 0.43 3.21 9.15
N PRO A 83 -0.85 2.96 8.79
CA PRO A 83 -1.56 1.75 9.20
C PRO A 83 -1.04 0.52 8.44
N GLU A 84 -1.40 -0.66 8.96
CA GLU A 84 -1.16 -1.94 8.31
C GLU A 84 -1.83 -2.04 6.94
N TYR A 85 -1.25 -2.88 6.08
CA TYR A 85 -1.72 -3.15 4.71
C TYR A 85 -1.87 -1.89 3.87
N ASN A 86 -0.91 -0.96 4.01
CA ASN A 86 -0.93 0.34 3.33
C ASN A 86 -0.98 0.23 1.79
N PHE A 87 -0.63 -0.93 1.24
CA PHE A 87 -0.57 -1.22 -0.19
C PHE A 87 -1.91 -1.59 -0.82
N PHE A 88 -2.97 -1.81 -0.03
CA PHE A 88 -4.28 -2.22 -0.56
C PHE A 88 -4.90 -1.19 -1.53
N ASP A 89 -4.51 0.08 -1.45
CA ASP A 89 -4.93 1.08 -2.43
C ASP A 89 -4.46 0.73 -3.85
N LEU A 90 -3.30 0.09 -3.97
CA LEU A 90 -2.69 -0.30 -5.25
C LEU A 90 -3.49 -1.42 -5.94
N PHE A 91 -4.45 -2.05 -5.28
CA PHE A 91 -5.35 -3.01 -5.94
C PHE A 91 -6.26 -2.35 -6.98
N GLY A 92 -6.42 -1.03 -6.95
CA GLY A 92 -7.05 -0.31 -8.06
C GLY A 92 -6.30 -0.43 -9.39
N LEU A 93 -5.01 -0.83 -9.36
CA LEU A 93 -4.22 -1.09 -10.56
C LEU A 93 -4.51 -2.45 -11.21
N ILE A 94 -5.15 -3.38 -10.48
CA ILE A 94 -5.54 -4.68 -11.02
C ILE A 94 -6.76 -4.47 -11.94
N PRO A 95 -6.67 -4.85 -13.23
CA PRO A 95 -7.79 -4.71 -14.16
C PRO A 95 -9.04 -5.45 -13.64
N GLY A 96 -10.18 -4.76 -13.60
CA GLY A 96 -11.45 -5.36 -13.16
C GLY A 96 -11.58 -5.56 -11.64
N PHE A 97 -10.60 -5.17 -10.83
CA PHE A 97 -10.66 -5.34 -9.38
C PHE A 97 -11.79 -4.56 -8.72
N HIS A 98 -12.23 -3.45 -9.31
CA HIS A 98 -13.40 -2.73 -8.80
C HIS A 98 -14.67 -3.62 -8.77
N CYS A 99 -14.89 -4.41 -9.83
CA CYS A 99 -16.00 -5.38 -9.87
C CYS A 99 -15.79 -6.52 -8.85
N LEU A 100 -14.56 -7.03 -8.74
CA LEU A 100 -14.23 -8.07 -7.76
C LEU A 100 -14.43 -7.59 -6.32
N ASN A 101 -14.00 -6.38 -6.00
CA ASN A 101 -14.17 -5.76 -4.68
C ASN A 101 -15.66 -5.58 -4.35
N GLN A 102 -16.50 -5.19 -5.32
CA GLN A 102 -17.95 -5.11 -5.10
C GLN A 102 -18.58 -6.49 -4.83
N ILE A 103 -18.11 -7.53 -5.53
CA ILE A 103 -18.60 -8.90 -5.33
C ILE A 103 -18.14 -9.45 -3.97
N LEU A 104 -16.87 -9.23 -3.60
CA LEU A 104 -16.29 -9.65 -2.32
C LEU A 104 -16.97 -8.95 -1.14
N ASN A 105 -17.18 -7.64 -1.22
CA ASN A 105 -17.85 -6.89 -0.16
C ASN A 105 -19.34 -7.26 -0.04
N LYS A 106 -20.06 -7.47 -1.15
CA LYS A 106 -21.45 -7.96 -1.10
C LYS A 106 -21.56 -9.33 -0.45
N LYS A 107 -20.60 -10.23 -0.71
CA LYS A 107 -20.55 -11.55 -0.07
C LYS A 107 -20.21 -11.45 1.41
N ALA A 108 -19.22 -10.65 1.80
CA ALA A 108 -18.84 -10.45 3.20
C ALA A 108 -19.97 -9.83 4.05
N ILE A 109 -20.80 -8.97 3.45
CA ILE A 109 -22.00 -8.42 4.10
C ILE A 109 -23.06 -9.51 4.28
N LYS A 110 -23.32 -10.34 3.25
CA LYS A 110 -24.23 -11.48 3.38
C LYS A 110 -23.79 -12.51 4.41
N THR A 111 -22.49 -12.81 4.48
CA THR A 111 -21.95 -13.77 5.47
C THR A 111 -22.10 -13.25 6.91
N LYS A 112 -22.09 -11.93 7.14
CA LYS A 112 -22.40 -11.35 8.47
C LYS A 112 -23.87 -11.46 8.85
N ASP A 113 -24.77 -11.49 7.87
CA ASP A 113 -26.20 -11.70 8.09
C ASP A 113 -26.57 -13.21 8.18
N GLU A 114 -25.74 -14.10 7.62
CA GLU A 114 -25.95 -15.54 7.50
C GLU A 114 -25.20 -16.41 8.52
N GLU A 115 -24.56 -15.83 9.57
CA GLU A 115 -23.97 -16.55 10.71
C GLU A 115 -24.99 -17.35 11.58
N LYS A 116 -26.18 -17.66 11.03
CA LYS A 116 -27.18 -18.55 11.64
C LYS A 116 -27.31 -19.94 11.03
N ASP A 117 -26.84 -20.22 9.82
CA ASP A 117 -26.99 -21.56 9.25
C ASP A 117 -25.72 -22.03 8.51
N ARG A 118 -25.37 -23.29 8.75
CA ARG A 118 -24.08 -23.91 8.42
C ARG A 118 -23.95 -24.27 6.93
N GLU A 119 -22.69 -24.49 6.53
CA GLU A 119 -22.19 -25.23 5.34
C GLU A 119 -22.06 -24.49 4.00
N GLU A 120 -20.97 -23.72 3.81
CA GLU A 120 -20.42 -23.39 2.48
C GLU A 120 -18.88 -23.46 2.44
N GLU A 121 -18.29 -24.66 2.61
CA GLU A 121 -16.82 -24.84 2.60
C GLU A 121 -16.17 -24.92 1.19
N SER A 122 -16.96 -25.04 0.11
CA SER A 122 -16.41 -25.28 -1.24
C SER A 122 -16.06 -24.01 -2.02
N HIS A 123 -16.81 -22.91 -1.85
CA HIS A 123 -16.60 -21.66 -2.60
C HIS A 123 -15.58 -20.71 -1.94
N LEU A 124 -15.38 -20.82 -0.62
CA LEU A 124 -14.35 -20.08 0.11
C LEU A 124 -12.92 -20.48 -0.31
N LYS A 125 -12.69 -21.77 -0.63
CA LYS A 125 -11.40 -22.27 -1.16
C LYS A 125 -11.02 -21.61 -2.49
N GLY A 126 -11.98 -21.39 -3.39
CA GLY A 126 -11.73 -20.76 -4.71
C GLY A 126 -11.36 -19.28 -4.59
N ASN A 127 -12.04 -18.54 -3.71
CA ASN A 127 -11.72 -17.13 -3.43
C ASN A 127 -10.35 -16.99 -2.74
N ASN A 128 -10.04 -17.87 -1.79
CA ASN A 128 -8.73 -17.88 -1.14
C ASN A 128 -7.61 -18.16 -2.14
N HIS A 129 -7.75 -19.17 -3.01
CA HIS A 129 -6.74 -19.44 -4.04
C HIS A 129 -6.53 -18.24 -4.98
N PHE A 130 -7.61 -17.58 -5.41
CA PHE A 130 -7.52 -16.40 -6.25
C PHE A 130 -6.83 -15.21 -5.56
N LEU A 131 -7.21 -14.91 -4.31
CA LEU A 131 -6.58 -13.85 -3.51
C LEU A 131 -5.11 -14.16 -3.24
N THR A 132 -4.76 -15.39 -2.86
CA THR A 132 -3.37 -15.83 -2.72
C THR A 132 -2.60 -15.63 -4.02
N THR A 133 -3.21 -15.95 -5.16
CA THR A 133 -2.55 -15.76 -6.46
C THR A 133 -2.33 -14.28 -6.79
N ILE A 134 -3.29 -13.40 -6.48
CA ILE A 134 -3.12 -11.95 -6.58
C ILE A 134 -1.97 -11.49 -5.68
N PHE A 135 -2.03 -11.85 -4.40
CA PHE A 135 -1.04 -11.48 -3.40
C PHE A 135 0.37 -11.91 -3.84
N LYS A 136 0.54 -13.16 -4.30
CA LYS A 136 1.82 -13.65 -4.82
C LYS A 136 2.31 -12.82 -6.01
N GLY A 137 1.40 -12.50 -6.94
CA GLY A 137 1.74 -11.74 -8.15
C GLY A 137 2.09 -10.29 -7.87
N VAL A 138 1.47 -9.65 -6.87
CA VAL A 138 1.74 -8.24 -6.55
C VAL A 138 2.92 -8.05 -5.60
N ALA A 139 3.30 -9.08 -4.83
CA ALA A 139 4.20 -8.94 -3.68
C ALA A 139 5.53 -8.25 -4.03
N ARG A 140 6.30 -8.81 -4.97
CA ARG A 140 7.62 -8.26 -5.33
C ARG A 140 7.56 -6.85 -5.92
N PRO A 141 6.69 -6.56 -6.92
CA PRO A 141 6.56 -5.20 -7.44
C PRO A 141 6.12 -4.19 -6.37
N VAL A 142 5.18 -4.57 -5.50
CA VAL A 142 4.67 -3.71 -4.43
C VAL A 142 5.76 -3.42 -3.42
N GLU A 143 6.47 -4.44 -2.92
CA GLU A 143 7.61 -4.27 -2.03
C GLU A 143 8.62 -3.28 -2.60
N ALA A 144 9.10 -3.54 -3.82
CA ALA A 144 10.13 -2.72 -4.45
C ALA A 144 9.67 -1.26 -4.64
N GLY A 145 8.44 -1.07 -5.14
CA GLY A 145 7.87 0.24 -5.38
C GLY A 145 7.62 1.02 -4.10
N ILE A 146 6.97 0.41 -3.11
CA ILE A 146 6.66 1.04 -1.81
C ILE A 146 7.94 1.41 -1.07
N ARG A 147 8.92 0.49 -1.00
CA ARG A 147 10.21 0.78 -0.38
C ARG A 147 10.88 1.99 -1.03
N ARG A 148 10.85 2.08 -2.36
CA ARG A 148 11.43 3.23 -3.09
C ARG A 148 10.69 4.52 -2.79
N ILE A 149 9.35 4.51 -2.86
CA ILE A 149 8.51 5.70 -2.59
C ILE A 149 8.78 6.23 -1.19
N PHE A 150 8.65 5.40 -0.16
CA PHE A 150 8.84 5.85 1.22
C PHE A 150 10.27 6.34 1.47
N SER A 151 11.28 5.70 0.89
CA SER A 151 12.67 6.16 1.01
C SER A 151 12.88 7.55 0.40
N LEU A 152 12.27 7.81 -0.77
CA LEU A 152 12.33 9.11 -1.43
C LEU A 152 11.61 10.19 -0.63
N LEU A 153 10.40 9.89 -0.14
CA LEU A 153 9.58 10.84 0.61
C LEU A 153 10.18 11.13 2.00
N ALA A 154 10.69 10.12 2.72
CA ALA A 154 11.36 10.31 4.00
C ALA A 154 12.54 11.28 3.86
N ARG A 155 13.34 11.10 2.79
CA ARG A 155 14.48 11.98 2.49
C ARG A 155 14.06 13.41 2.18
N GLU A 156 13.04 13.61 1.33
CA GLU A 156 12.62 14.97 0.95
C GLU A 156 11.91 15.72 2.07
N TYR A 157 11.06 15.04 2.83
CA TYR A 157 10.35 15.65 3.94
C TYR A 157 11.18 15.75 5.22
N GLY A 158 12.36 15.12 5.26
CA GLY A 158 13.25 15.13 6.42
C GLY A 158 12.59 14.53 7.67
N ILE A 159 11.82 13.46 7.51
CA ILE A 159 11.00 12.84 8.55
C ILE A 159 11.17 11.32 8.56
N TYR A 160 11.17 10.71 9.75
CA TYR A 160 11.14 9.26 9.86
C TYR A 160 9.75 8.73 9.51
N ILE A 161 9.69 7.61 8.79
CA ILE A 161 8.43 7.00 8.38
C ILE A 161 8.40 5.56 8.85
N TYR A 162 7.42 5.23 9.68
CA TYR A 162 6.99 3.85 9.91
C TYR A 162 5.89 3.54 8.90
N THR A 163 6.17 2.67 7.94
CA THR A 163 5.29 2.42 6.79
C THR A 163 4.05 1.62 7.14
N GLY A 164 4.01 0.96 8.30
CA GLY A 164 3.08 -0.14 8.54
C GLY A 164 3.52 -1.40 7.79
N SER A 165 2.66 -2.42 7.80
CA SER A 165 2.89 -3.68 7.09
C SER A 165 2.62 -3.56 5.59
N TYR A 166 3.39 -4.31 4.82
CA TYR A 166 3.16 -4.51 3.40
C TYR A 166 3.52 -5.94 3.00
N ILE A 167 3.00 -6.37 1.86
CA ILE A 167 3.16 -7.74 1.42
C ILE A 167 4.62 -8.05 1.03
N LEU A 168 5.15 -9.15 1.56
CA LEU A 168 6.44 -9.72 1.22
C LEU A 168 6.24 -11.13 0.65
N LYS A 169 7.03 -11.50 -0.36
CA LYS A 169 7.07 -12.87 -0.89
C LYS A 169 8.48 -13.42 -0.78
N GLU A 170 8.69 -14.33 0.15
CA GLU A 170 9.92 -15.11 0.25
C GLU A 170 9.69 -16.54 -0.23
N LYS A 171 10.47 -16.97 -1.22
CA LYS A 171 10.25 -18.24 -1.93
C LYS A 171 8.83 -18.32 -2.48
N GLU A 172 7.98 -19.16 -1.89
CA GLU A 172 6.58 -19.38 -2.27
C GLU A 172 5.56 -18.92 -1.21
N GLU A 173 6.04 -18.37 -0.10
CA GLU A 173 5.22 -17.94 1.03
C GLU A 173 5.04 -16.43 1.04
N ILE A 174 3.93 -15.97 1.62
CA ILE A 174 3.57 -14.56 1.75
C ILE A 174 3.59 -14.15 3.21
N TYR A 175 4.19 -13.00 3.50
CA TYR A 175 4.28 -12.38 4.83
C TYR A 175 3.75 -10.94 4.78
N SER A 176 3.44 -10.38 5.95
CA SER A 176 3.02 -8.99 6.15
C SER A 176 3.91 -8.29 7.15
#